data_AF-A0A2V6XTU0-F1
#
_entry.id   AF-A0A2V6XTU0-F1
#
_cell.length_a   1.000
_cell.length_b   1.000
_cell.length_c   1.000
_cell.angle_alpha   90.00
_cell.angle_beta   90.00
_cell.angle_gamma   90.00
#
_symmetry.space_group_name_H-M   'P 1'
#
loop_
_entity.id
_entity.type
_entity.pdbx_description
1 polymer ?
#
loop_
_entity_poly.entity_id
_entity_poly.type
_entity_poly.pdbx_seq_one_letter_code
_entity_poly.pdbx_strand_id
1 'polypeptide(L)'
;MLLYAPVVRAEDFHSAIAYLVRRLDENTAPENFLRHVFDLEPGSSEWAAERDRFLAAFGIKAGLSDAPRRTQDRKAEAAAPPVQRPLQAEFENDPDTDWTLAANRAWIEDVVSRWRERSPEAIPLQVGGESRCGAREGQGHDPSRPERLAYRFALAGSADINRALTVARGAQPAWAALRAAERHARLEACAAELGRRRGDLIGAMILDGAKTVTEADAEVSEAVDFARYYARTLRETAGELGDCRMEPLGVVVVTPPWNFPLSIPAGGVLAALAAGNAVVLKPAPEAVLVGWWLVNCL
;
A
#
# COMPACT_ATOMS: atom_id res chain seq x y z
N MET A 1 -13.30 -46.94 -14.27
CA MET A 1 -13.29 -45.59 -14.87
C MET A 1 -14.47 -44.83 -14.30
N LEU A 2 -14.24 -43.65 -13.72
CA LEU A 2 -15.30 -42.76 -13.23
C LEU A 2 -15.38 -41.57 -14.20
N LEU A 3 -16.55 -41.33 -14.79
CA LEU A 3 -16.80 -40.22 -15.71
C LEU A 3 -17.35 -39.02 -14.93
N TYR A 4 -16.69 -37.88 -15.03
CA TYR A 4 -17.23 -36.62 -14.56
C TYR A 4 -18.20 -36.07 -15.61
N ALA A 5 -19.51 -36.17 -15.34
CA ALA A 5 -20.58 -35.77 -16.26
C ALA A 5 -21.38 -34.59 -15.68
N PRO A 6 -20.96 -33.33 -15.93
CA PRO A 6 -21.72 -32.17 -15.50
C PRO A 6 -23.07 -32.13 -16.25
N VAL A 7 -24.16 -31.97 -15.50
CA VAL A 7 -25.52 -31.88 -16.03
C VAL A 7 -26.14 -30.58 -15.51
N VAL A 8 -26.84 -29.87 -16.38
CA VAL A 8 -27.64 -28.68 -16.03
C VAL A 8 -29.06 -28.87 -16.52
N ARG A 9 -30.01 -28.16 -15.93
CA ARG A 9 -31.37 -28.07 -16.48
C ARG A 9 -31.36 -27.27 -17.76
N ALA A 10 -32.34 -27.50 -18.64
CA ALA A 10 -32.46 -26.78 -19.89
C ALA A 10 -32.59 -25.26 -19.68
N GLU A 11 -33.31 -24.84 -18.63
CA GLU A 11 -33.45 -23.43 -18.22
C GLU A 11 -32.12 -22.77 -17.80
N ASP A 12 -31.17 -23.58 -17.31
CA ASP A 12 -29.85 -23.13 -16.82
C ASP A 12 -28.73 -23.28 -17.86
N PHE A 13 -29.06 -23.44 -19.15
CA PHE A 13 -28.09 -23.72 -20.21
C PHE A 13 -26.90 -22.73 -20.25
N HIS A 14 -27.13 -21.47 -19.89
CA HIS A 14 -26.10 -20.44 -19.78
C HIS A 14 -24.94 -20.83 -18.83
N SER A 15 -25.23 -21.59 -17.76
CA SER A 15 -24.22 -22.10 -16.83
C SER A 15 -23.31 -23.17 -17.46
N ALA A 16 -23.82 -23.94 -18.43
CA ALA A 16 -23.02 -24.91 -19.18
C ALA A 16 -22.04 -24.24 -20.15
N ILE A 17 -22.36 -23.05 -20.65
CA ILE A 17 -21.47 -22.29 -21.55
C ILE A 17 -20.17 -21.93 -20.84
N ALA A 18 -20.24 -21.46 -19.59
CA ALA A 18 -19.04 -21.15 -18.80
C ALA A 18 -18.15 -22.40 -18.58
N TYR A 19 -18.78 -23.55 -18.31
CA TYR A 19 -18.06 -24.81 -18.20
C TYR A 19 -17.42 -25.25 -19.52
N LEU A 20 -18.15 -25.11 -20.64
CA LEU A 20 -17.66 -25.42 -21.99
C LEU A 20 -16.44 -24.57 -22.36
N VAL A 21 -16.50 -23.25 -22.14
CA VAL A 21 -15.37 -22.35 -22.41
C VAL A 21 -14.13 -22.81 -21.65
N ARG A 22 -14.26 -23.13 -20.36
CA ARG A 22 -13.15 -23.65 -19.56
C ARG A 22 -12.59 -24.98 -20.08
N ARG A 23 -13.44 -25.88 -20.60
CA ARG A 23 -12.97 -27.15 -21.20
C ARG A 23 -12.25 -26.94 -22.52
N LEU A 24 -12.74 -26.02 -23.36
CA LEU A 24 -12.08 -25.66 -24.61
C LEU A 24 -10.72 -25.01 -24.33
N ASP A 25 -10.66 -24.06 -23.40
CA ASP A 25 -9.43 -23.38 -23.01
C ASP A 25 -8.39 -24.38 -22.47
N GLU A 26 -8.79 -25.24 -21.53
CA GLU A 26 -7.93 -26.30 -21.00
C GLU A 26 -7.40 -27.21 -22.11
N ASN A 27 -8.27 -27.74 -22.98
CA ASN A 27 -7.89 -28.75 -23.96
C ASN A 27 -7.14 -28.20 -25.19
N THR A 28 -7.21 -26.89 -25.43
CA THR A 28 -6.52 -26.23 -26.54
C THR A 28 -5.26 -25.47 -26.12
N ALA A 29 -4.97 -25.37 -24.82
CA ALA A 29 -3.75 -24.76 -24.30
C ALA A 29 -2.48 -25.45 -24.89
N PRO A 30 -1.47 -24.69 -25.36
CA PRO A 30 -0.22 -25.25 -25.89
C PRO A 30 0.47 -26.25 -24.95
N GLU A 31 0.35 -26.01 -23.64
CA GLU A 31 0.97 -26.77 -22.56
C GLU A 31 0.19 -28.05 -22.23
N ASN A 32 -1.07 -28.19 -22.66
CA ASN A 32 -1.88 -29.35 -22.34
C ASN A 32 -1.59 -30.51 -23.30
N PHE A 33 -1.28 -31.68 -22.73
CA PHE A 33 -1.05 -32.92 -23.47
C PHE A 33 -2.21 -33.30 -24.41
N LEU A 34 -3.47 -33.07 -24.00
CA LEU A 34 -4.66 -33.42 -24.81
C LEU A 34 -4.73 -32.66 -26.14
N ARG A 35 -4.11 -31.49 -26.24
CA ARG A 35 -4.01 -30.75 -27.49
C ARG A 35 -3.27 -31.54 -28.56
N HIS A 36 -2.23 -32.28 -28.17
CA HIS A 36 -1.30 -32.95 -29.07
C HIS A 36 -1.67 -34.41 -29.32
N VAL A 37 -2.62 -34.97 -28.55
CA VAL A 37 -2.90 -36.42 -28.54
C VAL A 37 -3.36 -36.96 -29.90
N PHE A 38 -3.97 -36.12 -30.74
CA PHE A 38 -4.45 -36.50 -32.06
C PHE A 38 -3.35 -36.53 -33.12
N ASP A 39 -2.21 -35.87 -32.87
CA ASP A 39 -1.08 -35.71 -33.81
C ASP A 39 0.24 -36.28 -33.24
N LEU A 40 0.15 -37.08 -32.17
CA LEU A 40 1.31 -37.57 -31.41
C LEU A 40 1.93 -38.83 -32.07
N GLU A 41 2.67 -38.63 -33.16
CA GLU A 41 3.38 -39.71 -33.86
C GLU A 41 4.87 -39.78 -33.49
N PRO A 42 5.45 -40.98 -33.24
CA PRO A 42 6.88 -41.09 -32.97
C PRO A 42 7.75 -40.50 -34.10
N GLY A 43 8.43 -39.40 -33.78
CA GLY A 43 9.31 -38.67 -34.69
C GLY A 43 8.75 -37.33 -35.18
N SER A 44 7.48 -37.03 -34.89
CA SER A 44 6.88 -35.71 -35.16
C SER A 44 7.46 -34.62 -34.25
N SER A 45 7.25 -33.36 -34.64
CA SER A 45 7.61 -32.18 -33.84
C SER A 45 6.87 -32.17 -32.50
N GLU A 46 5.60 -32.57 -32.51
CA GLU A 46 4.71 -32.62 -31.36
C GLU A 46 5.19 -33.69 -30.37
N TRP A 47 5.58 -34.87 -30.88
CA TRP A 47 6.15 -35.92 -30.05
C TRP A 47 7.48 -35.50 -29.41
N ALA A 48 8.36 -34.87 -30.19
CA ALA A 48 9.62 -34.36 -29.65
C ALA A 48 9.38 -33.32 -28.54
N ALA A 49 8.43 -32.40 -28.73
CA ALA A 49 8.07 -31.38 -27.74
C ALA A 49 7.51 -31.98 -26.44
N GLU A 50 6.61 -32.97 -26.51
CA GLU A 50 6.07 -33.66 -25.33
C GLU A 50 7.13 -34.51 -24.62
N ARG A 51 7.97 -35.23 -25.38
CA ARG A 51 9.12 -35.97 -24.83
C ARG A 51 10.04 -35.05 -24.05
N ASP A 52 10.42 -33.92 -24.65
CA ASP A 52 11.37 -32.99 -24.05
C ASP A 52 10.79 -32.30 -22.82
N ARG A 53 9.49 -31.94 -22.84
CA ARG A 53 8.78 -31.47 -21.65
C ARG A 53 8.76 -32.50 -20.53
N PHE A 54 8.46 -33.77 -20.85
CA PHE A 54 8.48 -34.84 -19.85
C PHE A 54 9.88 -35.04 -19.24
N LEU A 55 10.92 -35.09 -20.07
CA LEU A 55 12.30 -35.24 -19.60
C LEU A 55 12.76 -34.04 -18.77
N ALA A 56 12.39 -32.82 -19.17
CA ALA A 56 12.66 -31.60 -18.40
C ALA A 56 11.96 -31.63 -17.03
N ALA A 57 10.68 -32.00 -16.99
CA ALA A 57 9.93 -32.16 -15.74
C ALA A 57 10.54 -33.25 -14.84
N PHE A 58 10.96 -34.38 -15.41
CA PHE A 58 11.64 -35.45 -14.69
C PHE A 58 12.98 -34.98 -14.12
N GLY A 59 13.74 -34.19 -14.88
CA GLY A 59 15.02 -33.62 -14.45
C GLY A 59 14.92 -32.68 -13.26
N ILE A 60 13.84 -31.89 -13.15
CA ILE A 60 13.63 -30.98 -12.02
C ILE A 60 12.94 -31.62 -10.82
N LYS A 61 12.42 -32.85 -10.95
CA LYS A 61 11.61 -33.53 -9.92
C LYS A 61 12.24 -33.49 -8.53
N ALA A 62 13.55 -33.74 -8.44
CA ALA A 62 14.26 -33.77 -7.15
C ALA A 62 14.38 -32.40 -6.48
N GLY A 63 14.27 -31.30 -7.24
CA GLY A 63 14.33 -29.93 -6.75
C GLY A 63 12.96 -29.27 -6.54
N LEU A 64 11.85 -29.98 -6.78
CA LEU A 64 10.52 -29.45 -6.55
C LEU A 64 10.26 -29.36 -5.04
N SER A 65 9.91 -28.17 -4.58
CA SER A 65 9.46 -27.93 -3.22
C SER A 65 7.94 -28.14 -3.13
N ASP A 66 7.51 -28.83 -2.07
CA ASP A 66 6.12 -28.90 -1.63
C ASP A 66 5.76 -27.76 -0.65
N ALA A 67 6.73 -26.90 -0.33
CA ALA A 67 6.50 -25.74 0.52
C ALA A 67 5.52 -24.75 -0.15
N PRO A 68 4.68 -24.05 0.64
CA PRO A 68 3.80 -23.03 0.11
C PRO A 68 4.57 -21.93 -0.62
N ARG A 69 4.08 -21.54 -1.81
CA ARG A 69 4.63 -20.38 -2.54
C ARG A 69 4.16 -19.04 -1.99
N ARG A 70 3.04 -19.02 -1.26
CA ARG A 70 2.52 -17.82 -0.59
C ARG A 70 3.06 -17.79 0.83
N THR A 71 3.94 -16.84 1.11
CA THR A 71 4.74 -16.79 2.36
C THR A 71 4.66 -15.43 3.07
N GLN A 72 3.77 -14.54 2.65
CA GLN A 72 3.63 -13.21 3.25
C GLN A 72 3.26 -13.34 4.75
N ASP A 73 3.94 -12.54 5.58
CA ASP A 73 3.70 -12.46 7.01
C ASP A 73 3.89 -11.01 7.46
N ARG A 74 2.78 -10.29 7.61
CA ARG A 74 2.80 -8.87 8.00
C ARG A 74 3.40 -8.63 9.38
N LYS A 75 3.33 -9.60 10.28
CA LYS A 75 3.93 -9.48 11.61
C LYS A 75 5.45 -9.57 11.53
N ALA A 76 5.97 -10.48 10.72
CA ALA A 76 7.40 -10.60 10.47
C ALA A 76 7.94 -9.39 9.69
N GLU A 77 7.23 -8.93 8.66
CA GLU A 77 7.58 -7.74 7.87
C GLU A 77 7.71 -6.48 8.74
N ALA A 78 6.78 -6.28 9.68
CA ALA A 78 6.82 -5.13 10.59
C ALA A 78 8.00 -5.16 11.59
N ALA A 79 8.59 -6.33 11.83
CA ALA A 79 9.76 -6.49 12.68
C ALA A 79 11.08 -6.51 11.89
N ALA A 80 11.01 -6.69 10.57
CA ALA A 80 12.17 -6.73 9.71
C ALA A 80 12.80 -5.33 9.54
N PRO A 81 14.11 -5.25 9.24
CA PRO A 81 14.74 -4.00 8.85
C PRO A 81 14.05 -3.40 7.61
N PRO A 82 13.92 -2.06 7.54
CA PRO A 82 13.29 -1.40 6.40
C PRO A 82 14.07 -1.68 5.12
N VAL A 83 13.36 -2.10 4.08
CA VAL A 83 13.94 -2.32 2.75
C VAL A 83 13.80 -1.03 1.95
N GLN A 84 14.93 -0.39 1.64
CA GLN A 84 14.98 0.76 0.74
C GLN A 84 15.29 0.29 -0.67
N ARG A 85 14.50 0.74 -1.64
CA ARG A 85 14.78 0.46 -3.05
C ARG A 85 15.76 1.49 -3.60
N PRO A 86 16.71 1.11 -4.47
CA PRO A 86 17.58 2.08 -5.12
C PRO A 86 16.78 2.96 -6.09
N LEU A 87 17.29 4.16 -6.40
CA LEU A 87 16.67 5.11 -7.33
C LEU A 87 16.41 4.53 -8.74
N GLN A 88 17.18 3.53 -9.14
CA GLN A 88 17.07 2.83 -10.41
C GLN A 88 16.02 1.72 -10.40
N ALA A 89 15.44 1.38 -9.24
CA ALA A 89 14.42 0.35 -9.16
C ALA A 89 13.22 0.65 -10.07
N GLU A 90 12.61 -0.41 -10.59
CA GLU A 90 11.32 -0.34 -11.26
C GLU A 90 10.22 -0.12 -10.24
N PHE A 91 9.12 0.47 -10.69
CA PHE A 91 7.95 0.64 -9.84
C PHE A 91 7.21 -0.70 -9.76
N GLU A 92 6.98 -1.13 -8.53
CA GLU A 92 6.12 -2.26 -8.20
C GLU A 92 5.22 -1.81 -7.07
N ASN A 93 3.91 -1.98 -7.27
CA ASN A 93 2.92 -1.73 -6.24
C ASN A 93 3.22 -2.60 -4.99
N ASP A 94 3.00 -2.03 -3.81
CA ASP A 94 3.03 -2.78 -2.57
C ASP A 94 1.90 -3.82 -2.61
N PRO A 95 2.20 -5.11 -2.38
CA PRO A 95 1.16 -6.12 -2.37
C PRO A 95 0.22 -5.85 -1.21
N ASP A 96 -1.08 -5.99 -1.43
CA ASP A 96 -2.06 -6.04 -0.33
C ASP A 96 -1.80 -7.25 0.58
N THR A 97 -2.42 -7.23 1.75
CA THR A 97 -2.33 -8.36 2.68
C THR A 97 -3.10 -9.56 2.13
N ASP A 98 -2.41 -10.69 2.03
CA ASP A 98 -3.00 -11.97 1.64
C ASP A 98 -3.73 -12.61 2.82
N TRP A 99 -5.03 -12.39 2.87
CA TRP A 99 -5.91 -12.91 3.93
C TRP A 99 -6.10 -14.43 3.88
N THR A 100 -5.65 -15.12 2.83
CA THR A 100 -5.68 -16.59 2.77
C THR A 100 -4.65 -17.22 3.71
N LEU A 101 -3.62 -16.47 4.11
CA LEU A 101 -2.58 -16.92 5.03
C LEU A 101 -3.01 -16.75 6.49
N ALA A 102 -2.85 -17.82 7.27
CA ALA A 102 -3.25 -17.84 8.68
C ALA A 102 -2.47 -16.83 9.54
N ALA A 103 -1.19 -16.61 9.25
CA ALA A 103 -0.35 -15.63 9.95
C ALA A 103 -0.92 -14.22 9.86
N ASN A 104 -1.36 -13.81 8.66
CA ASN A 104 -1.96 -12.50 8.43
C ASN A 104 -3.32 -12.34 9.12
N ARG A 105 -4.15 -13.39 9.15
CA ARG A 105 -5.42 -13.38 9.90
C ARG A 105 -5.18 -13.23 11.40
N ALA A 106 -4.24 -13.99 11.97
CA ALA A 106 -3.89 -13.87 13.38
C ALA A 106 -3.30 -12.49 13.72
N TRP A 107 -2.47 -11.93 12.82
CA TRP A 107 -1.92 -10.59 12.97
C TRP A 107 -3.00 -9.50 13.00
N ILE A 108 -3.95 -9.53 12.07
CA ILE A 108 -4.98 -8.49 12.01
C ILE A 108 -6.00 -8.61 13.14
N GLU A 109 -6.31 -9.82 13.60
CA GLU A 109 -7.15 -10.04 14.78
C GLU A 109 -6.53 -9.40 16.04
N ASP A 110 -5.21 -9.54 16.24
CA ASP A 110 -4.48 -8.87 17.31
C ASP A 110 -4.52 -7.34 17.17
N VAL A 111 -4.25 -6.82 15.97
CA VAL A 111 -4.34 -5.37 15.69
C VAL A 111 -5.73 -4.84 16.04
N VAL A 112 -6.80 -5.47 15.52
CA VAL A 112 -8.18 -5.04 15.77
C VAL A 112 -8.51 -5.11 17.25
N SER A 113 -8.08 -6.16 17.97
CA SER A 113 -8.28 -6.28 19.42
C SER A 113 -7.60 -5.14 20.18
N ARG A 114 -6.31 -4.88 19.92
CA ARG A 114 -5.54 -3.82 20.59
C ARG A 114 -6.14 -2.43 20.33
N TRP A 115 -6.55 -2.15 19.10
CA TRP A 115 -7.15 -0.88 18.73
C TRP A 115 -8.58 -0.72 19.26
N ARG A 116 -9.34 -1.81 19.35
CA ARG A 116 -10.67 -1.82 19.97
C ARG A 116 -10.61 -1.48 21.45
N GLU A 117 -9.54 -1.79 22.18
CA GLU A 117 -9.43 -1.52 23.63
C GLU A 117 -8.58 -0.30 23.97
N ARG A 118 -8.04 0.38 22.94
CA ARG A 118 -7.17 1.54 23.10
C ARG A 118 -7.87 2.68 23.86
N SER A 119 -7.16 3.22 24.85
CA SER A 119 -7.59 4.42 25.58
C SER A 119 -7.44 5.67 24.71
N PRO A 120 -8.28 6.71 24.91
CA PRO A 120 -8.20 7.92 24.10
C PRO A 120 -6.85 8.62 24.23
N GLU A 121 -6.19 8.86 23.09
CA GLU A 121 -4.93 9.61 23.07
C GLU A 121 -5.15 11.11 22.85
N ALA A 122 -4.18 11.92 23.28
CA ALA A 122 -4.16 13.36 23.04
C ALA A 122 -3.22 13.67 21.88
N ILE A 123 -3.77 14.15 20.77
CA ILE A 123 -3.03 14.50 19.56
C ILE A 123 -2.63 15.98 19.63
N PRO A 124 -1.33 16.30 19.72
CA PRO A 124 -0.86 17.67 19.77
C PRO A 124 -0.80 18.29 18.36
N LEU A 125 -0.62 19.61 18.30
CA LEU A 125 -0.06 20.25 17.11
C LEU A 125 1.42 19.90 17.02
N GLN A 126 1.93 19.66 15.82
CA GLN A 126 3.36 19.43 15.60
C GLN A 126 3.90 20.43 14.58
N VAL A 127 4.89 21.22 14.98
CA VAL A 127 5.52 22.24 14.13
C VAL A 127 7.02 22.22 14.35
N GLY A 128 7.79 21.95 13.29
CA GLY A 128 9.26 21.94 13.36
C GLY A 128 9.83 20.89 14.32
N GLY A 129 9.15 19.75 14.49
CA GLY A 129 9.53 18.70 15.43
C GLY A 129 9.08 18.92 16.87
N GLU A 130 8.51 20.09 17.20
CA GLU A 130 7.95 20.35 18.54
C GLU A 130 6.46 20.01 18.60
N SER A 131 6.08 19.21 19.60
CA SER A 131 4.68 18.97 19.96
C SER A 131 4.15 20.04 20.90
N ARG A 132 2.92 20.51 20.66
CA ARG A 132 2.28 21.57 21.43
C ARG A 132 0.81 21.26 21.69
N CYS A 133 0.38 21.51 22.92
CA CYS A 133 -1.04 21.58 23.23
C CYS A 133 -1.64 22.81 22.54
N GLY A 134 -2.83 22.67 21.97
CA GLY A 134 -3.58 23.80 21.43
C GLY A 134 -4.27 24.57 22.55
N ALA A 135 -4.61 25.84 22.29
CA ALA A 135 -5.44 26.63 23.21
C ALA A 135 -6.88 26.10 23.31
N ARG A 136 -7.30 25.30 22.32
CA ARG A 136 -8.58 24.60 22.26
C ARG A 136 -8.33 23.17 21.85
N GLU A 137 -9.28 22.31 22.21
CA GLU A 137 -9.26 20.89 21.85
C GLU A 137 -10.57 20.49 21.19
N GLY A 138 -10.47 19.60 20.21
CA GLY A 138 -11.57 18.83 19.64
C GLY A 138 -11.58 17.40 20.17
N GLN A 139 -12.64 16.67 19.84
CA GLN A 139 -12.84 15.27 20.19
C GLN A 139 -13.14 14.47 18.93
N GLY A 140 -12.43 13.37 18.73
CA GLY A 140 -12.76 12.36 17.73
C GLY A 140 -13.53 11.23 18.40
N HIS A 141 -14.67 10.87 17.83
CA HIS A 141 -15.53 9.78 18.31
C HIS A 141 -15.53 8.65 17.28
N ASP A 142 -15.60 7.42 17.75
CA ASP A 142 -15.67 6.24 16.88
C ASP A 142 -17.02 6.21 16.13
N PRO A 143 -17.06 6.31 14.79
CA PRO A 143 -18.34 6.34 14.07
C PRO A 143 -19.16 5.05 14.23
N SER A 144 -18.51 3.91 14.52
CA SER A 144 -19.18 2.64 14.80
C SER A 144 -19.70 2.54 16.24
N ARG A 145 -19.21 3.40 17.14
CA ARG A 145 -19.58 3.49 18.56
C ARG A 145 -19.65 4.96 19.00
N PRO A 146 -20.67 5.73 18.60
CA PRO A 146 -20.67 7.19 18.71
C PRO A 146 -20.47 7.77 20.12
N GLU A 147 -20.85 7.03 21.16
CA GLU A 147 -20.66 7.43 22.57
C GLU A 147 -19.22 7.24 23.06
N ARG A 148 -18.39 6.55 22.28
CA ARG A 148 -17.00 6.30 22.60
C ARG A 148 -16.12 7.40 22.03
N LEU A 149 -15.56 8.18 22.95
CA LEU A 149 -14.40 9.02 22.66
C LEU A 149 -13.24 8.14 22.19
N ALA A 150 -12.74 8.38 20.98
CA ALA A 150 -11.59 7.67 20.40
C ALA A 150 -10.28 8.41 20.69
N TYR A 151 -10.27 9.74 20.66
CA TYR A 151 -9.11 10.59 20.94
C TYR A 151 -9.53 12.06 21.15
N ARG A 152 -8.59 12.86 21.65
CA ARG A 152 -8.70 14.33 21.72
C ARG A 152 -7.62 14.93 20.85
N PHE A 153 -7.86 16.09 20.25
CA PHE A 153 -6.86 16.71 19.39
C PHE A 153 -6.81 18.23 19.58
N ALA A 154 -5.62 18.79 19.51
CA ALA A 154 -5.41 20.22 19.58
C ALA A 154 -5.94 20.94 18.33
N LEU A 155 -6.68 22.03 18.53
CA LEU A 155 -7.15 22.91 17.46
C LEU A 155 -6.19 24.10 17.31
N ALA A 156 -5.58 24.23 16.13
CA ALA A 156 -4.69 25.33 15.80
C ALA A 156 -5.44 26.68 15.77
N GLY A 157 -4.87 27.68 16.43
CA GLY A 157 -5.27 29.08 16.30
C GLY A 157 -4.43 29.83 15.27
N SER A 158 -4.76 31.10 15.03
CA SER A 158 -4.02 31.95 14.09
C SER A 158 -2.53 32.07 14.43
N ALA A 159 -2.17 32.09 15.72
CA ALA A 159 -0.78 32.12 16.17
C ALA A 159 -0.02 30.83 15.79
N ASP A 160 -0.66 29.67 15.94
CA ASP A 160 -0.07 28.38 15.59
C ASP A 160 0.11 28.24 14.07
N ILE A 161 -0.87 28.70 13.30
CA ILE A 161 -0.80 28.73 11.83
C ILE A 161 0.35 29.63 11.36
N ASN A 162 0.44 30.85 11.91
CA ASN A 162 1.55 31.76 11.58
C ASN A 162 2.90 31.14 11.92
N ARG A 163 3.02 30.46 13.07
CA ARG A 163 4.24 29.73 13.43
C ARG A 163 4.56 28.61 12.45
N ALA A 164 3.58 27.79 12.09
CA ALA A 164 3.76 26.71 11.13
C ALA A 164 4.25 27.24 9.78
N LEU A 165 3.67 28.34 9.30
CA LEU A 165 4.10 29.01 8.07
C LEU A 165 5.52 29.59 8.18
N THR A 166 5.86 30.25 9.29
CA THR A 166 7.22 30.77 9.52
C THR A 166 8.25 29.64 9.51
N VAL A 167 7.98 28.55 10.24
CA VAL A 167 8.88 27.39 10.31
C VAL A 167 9.01 26.71 8.95
N ALA A 168 7.89 26.47 8.24
CA ALA A 168 7.91 25.85 6.92
C ALA A 168 8.69 26.71 5.91
N ARG A 169 8.47 28.03 5.88
CA ARG A 169 9.22 28.96 5.00
C ARG A 169 10.72 28.99 5.34
N GLY A 170 11.08 28.92 6.62
CA GLY A 170 12.48 28.87 7.04
C GLY A 170 13.18 27.57 6.69
N ALA A 171 12.48 26.43 6.80
CA ALA A 171 13.04 25.10 6.52
C ALA A 171 13.10 24.77 5.01
N GLN A 172 12.19 25.32 4.21
CA GLN A 172 12.02 24.95 2.80
C GLN A 172 13.29 25.13 1.94
N PRO A 173 14.08 26.21 2.05
CA PRO A 173 15.29 26.36 1.23
C PRO A 173 16.31 25.24 1.45
N ALA A 174 16.50 24.81 2.71
CA ALA A 174 17.40 23.71 3.05
C ALA A 174 16.88 22.37 2.51
N TRP A 175 15.56 22.16 2.55
CA TRP A 175 14.93 20.97 1.97
C TRP A 175 15.07 20.92 0.44
N ALA A 176 14.82 22.05 -0.25
CA ALA A 176 14.97 22.17 -1.69
C ALA A 176 16.41 21.93 -2.17
N ALA A 177 17.40 22.33 -1.36
CA ALA A 177 18.82 22.17 -1.66
C ALA A 177 19.32 20.73 -1.58
N LEU A 178 18.55 19.80 -1.00
CA LEU A 178 18.89 18.37 -1.01
C LEU A 178 19.03 17.86 -2.45
N ARG A 179 19.97 16.94 -2.68
CA ARG A 179 20.06 16.24 -3.96
C ARG A 179 18.86 15.33 -4.15
N ALA A 180 18.54 15.01 -5.41
CA ALA A 180 17.46 14.07 -5.73
C ALA A 180 17.62 12.73 -5.00
N ALA A 181 18.85 12.20 -4.92
CA ALA A 181 19.14 10.96 -4.18
C ALA A 181 18.84 11.07 -2.66
N GLU A 182 19.06 12.25 -2.06
CA GLU A 182 18.82 12.49 -0.64
C GLU A 182 17.32 12.64 -0.32
N ARG A 183 16.55 13.24 -1.23
CA ARG A 183 15.09 13.25 -1.14
C ARG A 183 14.52 11.85 -1.38
N HIS A 184 14.99 11.16 -2.42
CA HIS A 184 14.60 9.79 -2.74
C HIS A 184 14.74 8.86 -1.53
N ALA A 185 15.92 8.85 -0.89
CA ALA A 185 16.17 8.01 0.28
C ALA A 185 15.21 8.28 1.45
N ARG A 186 14.77 9.54 1.63
CA ARG A 186 13.80 9.91 2.67
C ARG A 186 12.37 9.47 2.31
N LEU A 187 11.98 9.58 1.04
CA LEU A 187 10.68 9.07 0.60
C LEU A 187 10.62 7.53 0.67
N GLU A 188 11.70 6.83 0.31
CA GLU A 188 11.81 5.37 0.50
C GLU A 188 11.79 4.98 1.99
N ALA A 189 12.44 5.76 2.87
CA ALA A 189 12.34 5.54 4.31
C ALA A 189 10.91 5.72 4.83
N CYS A 190 10.18 6.72 4.32
CA CYS A 190 8.76 6.90 4.63
C CYS A 190 7.92 5.72 4.13
N ALA A 191 8.16 5.23 2.91
CA ALA A 191 7.48 4.05 2.37
C ALA A 191 7.67 2.82 3.27
N ALA A 192 8.91 2.59 3.74
CA ALA A 192 9.21 1.50 4.65
C ALA A 192 8.53 1.66 6.01
N GLU A 193 8.49 2.88 6.55
CA GLU A 193 7.84 3.17 7.83
C GLU A 193 6.31 3.04 7.75
N LEU A 194 5.68 3.47 6.65
CA LEU A 194 4.26 3.24 6.36
C LEU A 194 3.94 1.73 6.35
N GLY A 195 4.75 0.93 5.66
CA GLY A 195 4.60 -0.53 5.65
C GLY A 195 4.79 -1.14 7.05
N ARG A 196 5.79 -0.68 7.80
CA ARG A 196 6.07 -1.14 9.17
C ARG A 196 4.91 -0.83 10.13
N ARG A 197 4.27 0.33 9.97
CA ARG A 197 3.12 0.79 10.75
C ARG A 197 1.77 0.39 10.17
N ARG A 198 1.70 -0.47 9.15
CA ARG A 198 0.47 -0.88 8.48
C ARG A 198 -0.66 -1.24 9.45
N GLY A 199 -0.38 -2.02 10.49
CA GLY A 199 -1.38 -2.38 11.51
C GLY A 199 -1.90 -1.18 12.31
N ASP A 200 -1.03 -0.25 12.67
CA ASP A 200 -1.42 0.96 13.40
C ASP A 200 -2.22 1.92 12.51
N LEU A 201 -1.84 2.05 11.24
CA LEU A 201 -2.55 2.86 10.26
C LEU A 201 -3.95 2.28 9.98
N ILE A 202 -4.08 0.96 9.86
CA ILE A 202 -5.38 0.29 9.75
C ILE A 202 -6.22 0.57 10.99
N GLY A 203 -5.65 0.41 12.18
CA GLY A 203 -6.34 0.69 13.44
C GLY A 203 -6.84 2.13 13.55
N ALA A 204 -6.02 3.10 13.15
CA ALA A 204 -6.40 4.51 13.10
C ALA A 204 -7.57 4.76 12.13
N MET A 205 -7.54 4.17 10.93
CA MET A 205 -8.61 4.31 9.93
C MET A 205 -9.93 3.65 10.35
N ILE A 206 -9.86 2.56 11.13
CA ILE A 206 -11.02 1.94 11.75
C ILE A 206 -11.64 2.91 12.77
N LEU A 207 -10.83 3.57 13.61
CA LEU A 207 -11.34 4.49 14.63
C LEU A 207 -11.84 5.83 14.08
N ASP A 208 -11.16 6.41 13.09
CA ASP A 208 -11.54 7.70 12.49
C ASP A 208 -12.73 7.56 11.53
N GLY A 209 -12.63 6.62 10.59
CA GLY A 209 -13.52 6.55 9.43
C GLY A 209 -14.44 5.33 9.41
N ALA A 210 -14.39 4.47 10.43
CA ALA A 210 -15.09 3.18 10.45
C ALA A 210 -14.81 2.30 9.22
N LYS A 211 -13.61 2.42 8.63
CA LYS A 211 -13.21 1.58 7.50
C LYS A 211 -13.18 0.11 7.89
N THR A 212 -13.55 -0.76 6.96
CA THR A 212 -13.26 -2.18 7.12
C THR A 212 -11.75 -2.42 7.01
N VAL A 213 -11.27 -3.51 7.61
CA VAL A 213 -9.85 -3.92 7.51
C VAL A 213 -9.37 -3.97 6.06
N THR A 214 -10.19 -4.51 5.15
CA THR A 214 -9.80 -4.70 3.75
C THR A 214 -9.71 -3.37 2.99
N GLU A 215 -10.58 -2.40 3.31
CA GLU A 215 -10.49 -1.05 2.73
C GLU A 215 -9.28 -0.29 3.27
N ALA A 216 -9.03 -0.40 4.58
CA ALA A 216 -7.90 0.24 5.24
C ALA A 216 -6.55 -0.33 4.78
N ASP A 217 -6.44 -1.65 4.62
CA ASP A 217 -5.21 -2.32 4.18
C ASP A 217 -4.79 -1.89 2.77
N ALA A 218 -5.74 -1.86 1.83
CA ALA A 218 -5.47 -1.38 0.47
C ALA A 218 -5.00 0.08 0.47
N GLU A 219 -5.54 0.91 1.36
CA GLU A 219 -5.14 2.31 1.46
C GLU A 219 -3.72 2.50 2.03
N VAL A 220 -3.27 1.62 2.92
CA VAL A 220 -1.85 1.60 3.33
C VAL A 220 -0.96 1.25 2.15
N SER A 221 -1.34 0.25 1.35
CA SER A 221 -0.59 -0.12 0.13
C SER A 221 -0.50 1.07 -0.83
N GLU A 222 -1.61 1.77 -1.05
CA GLU A 222 -1.64 2.97 -1.89
C GLU A 222 -0.77 4.11 -1.34
N ALA A 223 -0.72 4.31 -0.02
CA ALA A 223 0.17 5.32 0.59
C ALA A 223 1.66 4.95 0.43
N VAL A 224 2.01 3.67 0.60
CA VAL A 224 3.36 3.15 0.33
C VAL A 224 3.71 3.34 -1.15
N ASP A 225 2.74 3.10 -2.04
CA ASP A 225 2.91 3.30 -3.47
C ASP A 225 3.14 4.76 -3.82
N PHE A 226 2.42 5.71 -3.24
CA PHE A 226 2.70 7.14 -3.44
C PHE A 226 4.13 7.50 -3.02
N ALA A 227 4.58 6.99 -1.86
CA ALA A 227 5.95 7.24 -1.38
C ALA A 227 7.00 6.72 -2.37
N ARG A 228 6.88 5.46 -2.81
CA ARG A 228 7.81 4.85 -3.78
C ARG A 228 7.70 5.45 -5.18
N TYR A 229 6.48 5.74 -5.62
CA TYR A 229 6.22 6.35 -6.92
C TYR A 229 6.90 7.71 -7.01
N TYR A 230 6.67 8.60 -6.05
CA TYR A 230 7.31 9.92 -6.04
C TYR A 230 8.81 9.86 -5.73
N ALA A 231 9.28 8.87 -4.97
CA ALA A 231 10.71 8.60 -4.83
C ALA A 231 11.36 8.25 -6.17
N ARG A 232 10.67 7.44 -7.01
CA ARG A 232 11.14 7.04 -8.33
C ARG A 232 11.10 8.20 -9.33
N THR A 233 10.06 9.04 -9.34
CA THR A 233 9.96 10.17 -10.28
C THR A 233 11.10 11.19 -10.11
N LEU A 234 11.78 11.20 -8.96
CA LEU A 234 12.99 11.98 -8.78
C LEU A 234 14.08 11.62 -9.78
N ARG A 235 14.16 10.39 -10.28
CA ARG A 235 15.09 10.00 -11.36
C ARG A 235 14.83 10.78 -12.65
N GLU A 236 13.56 11.00 -12.96
CA GLU A 236 13.11 11.69 -14.19
C GLU A 236 13.22 13.22 -14.04
N THR A 237 13.18 13.73 -12.81
CA THR A 237 13.15 15.17 -12.50
C THR A 237 14.45 15.72 -11.90
N ALA A 238 15.45 14.86 -11.66
CA ALA A 238 16.72 15.21 -11.01
C ALA A 238 17.65 16.14 -11.79
N GLY A 239 17.33 16.50 -13.04
CA GLY A 239 18.21 17.38 -13.78
C GLY A 239 17.74 17.85 -15.15
N GLU A 240 17.08 17.05 -15.96
CA GLU A 240 16.97 17.38 -17.39
C GLU A 240 15.70 16.78 -18.01
N LEU A 241 14.58 17.49 -17.87
CA LEU A 241 13.53 17.40 -18.89
C LEU A 241 13.95 18.29 -20.06
N GLY A 242 15.03 17.90 -20.75
CA GLY A 242 15.71 18.74 -21.74
C GLY A 242 16.14 20.08 -21.13
N ASP A 243 15.67 21.18 -21.72
CA ASP A 243 16.00 22.56 -21.31
C ASP A 243 15.12 23.11 -20.16
N CYS A 244 14.28 22.26 -19.54
CA CYS A 244 13.39 22.67 -18.46
C CYS A 244 14.03 22.50 -17.08
N ARG A 245 13.97 23.55 -16.25
CA ARG A 245 14.32 23.50 -14.82
C ARG A 245 13.06 23.39 -13.98
N MET A 246 13.03 22.40 -13.08
CA MET A 246 11.98 22.28 -12.06
C MET A 246 12.41 23.01 -10.79
N GLU A 247 11.54 23.89 -10.28
CA GLU A 247 11.76 24.63 -9.02
C GLU A 247 10.58 24.41 -8.06
N PRO A 248 10.84 24.31 -6.74
CA PRO A 248 9.77 24.24 -5.75
C PRO A 248 8.97 25.55 -5.69
N LEU A 249 7.68 25.44 -5.38
CA LEU A 249 6.79 26.58 -5.17
C LEU A 249 6.98 27.25 -3.79
N GLY A 250 7.57 26.53 -2.83
CA GLY A 250 7.78 27.02 -1.47
C GLY A 250 6.99 26.19 -0.45
N VAL A 251 6.02 26.82 0.23
CA VAL A 251 5.17 26.13 1.22
C VAL A 251 3.85 25.70 0.56
N VAL A 252 3.55 24.42 0.61
CA VAL A 252 2.31 23.82 0.11
C VAL A 252 1.42 23.43 1.29
N VAL A 253 0.14 23.82 1.25
CA VAL A 253 -0.85 23.39 2.24
C VAL A 253 -1.64 22.21 1.67
N VAL A 254 -1.70 21.11 2.42
CA VAL A 254 -2.43 19.91 2.04
C VAL A 254 -3.67 19.80 2.93
N THR A 255 -4.87 19.86 2.32
CA THR A 255 -6.17 19.78 2.99
C THR A 255 -6.98 18.61 2.41
N PRO A 256 -6.70 17.36 2.83
CA PRO A 256 -7.31 16.16 2.26
C PRO A 256 -8.79 15.99 2.71
N PRO A 257 -9.58 15.15 2.01
CA PRO A 257 -10.87 14.70 2.48
C PRO A 257 -10.73 13.59 3.56
N TRP A 258 -11.84 13.18 4.17
CA TRP A 258 -11.86 12.16 5.22
C TRP A 258 -12.05 10.71 4.70
N ASN A 259 -12.53 10.52 3.47
CA ASN A 259 -12.93 9.20 2.96
C ASN A 259 -11.75 8.32 2.50
N PHE A 260 -10.63 8.94 2.14
CA PHE A 260 -9.31 8.31 2.01
C PHE A 260 -8.34 9.09 2.91
N PRO A 261 -8.43 8.86 4.23
CA PRO A 261 -7.77 9.69 5.23
C PRO A 261 -6.26 9.46 5.29
N LEU A 262 -5.73 8.43 4.64
CA LEU A 262 -4.32 8.09 4.58
C LEU A 262 -3.74 8.32 3.18
N SER A 263 -4.26 7.67 2.13
CA SER A 263 -3.60 7.64 0.82
C SER A 263 -3.65 8.99 0.12
N ILE A 264 -4.78 9.69 0.12
CA ILE A 264 -4.88 11.03 -0.48
C ILE A 264 -3.96 12.06 0.21
N PRO A 265 -3.95 12.20 1.55
CA PRO A 265 -2.98 13.09 2.19
C PRO A 265 -1.54 12.64 2.00
N ALA A 266 -1.24 11.34 2.07
CA ALA A 266 0.09 10.83 1.78
C ALA A 266 0.54 11.25 0.37
N GLY A 267 -0.31 11.05 -0.63
CA GLY A 267 -0.05 11.46 -2.02
C GLY A 267 0.27 12.96 -2.13
N GLY A 268 -0.59 13.81 -1.57
CA GLY A 268 -0.38 15.27 -1.60
C GLY A 268 0.89 15.72 -0.86
N VAL A 269 1.14 15.17 0.33
CA VAL A 269 2.32 15.50 1.15
C VAL A 269 3.60 15.03 0.46
N LEU A 270 3.65 13.78 0.02
CA LEU A 270 4.85 13.16 -0.56
C LEU A 270 5.19 13.76 -1.93
N ALA A 271 4.18 14.09 -2.75
CA ALA A 271 4.40 14.80 -4.01
C ALA A 271 5.04 16.18 -3.78
N ALA A 272 4.50 16.94 -2.83
CA ALA A 272 5.02 18.27 -2.51
C ALA A 272 6.45 18.20 -1.95
N LEU A 273 6.72 17.25 -1.04
CA LEU A 273 8.05 17.01 -0.49
C LEU A 273 9.05 16.56 -1.57
N ALA A 274 8.66 15.64 -2.46
CA ALA A 274 9.50 15.21 -3.58
C ALA A 274 9.92 16.40 -4.46
N ALA A 275 8.98 17.30 -4.77
CA ALA A 275 9.21 18.51 -5.54
C ALA A 275 10.02 19.60 -4.79
N GLY A 276 10.49 19.34 -3.57
CA GLY A 276 11.34 20.27 -2.80
C GLY A 276 10.57 21.34 -2.02
N ASN A 277 9.27 21.17 -1.83
CA ASN A 277 8.45 22.09 -1.03
C ASN A 277 8.49 21.71 0.46
N ALA A 278 8.22 22.67 1.34
CA ALA A 278 7.78 22.36 2.70
C ALA A 278 6.26 22.21 2.73
N VAL A 279 5.74 21.40 3.65
CA VAL A 279 4.31 21.06 3.71
C VAL A 279 3.70 21.45 5.04
N VAL A 280 2.48 21.99 4.99
CA VAL A 280 1.58 22.12 6.14
C VAL A 280 0.37 21.23 5.88
N LEU A 281 0.26 20.13 6.62
CA LEU A 281 -0.91 19.25 6.57
C LEU A 281 -1.98 19.74 7.53
N LYS A 282 -3.20 19.94 7.02
CA LYS A 282 -4.41 20.17 7.83
C LYS A 282 -5.40 19.06 7.51
N PRO A 283 -5.40 17.93 8.24
CA PRO A 283 -6.29 16.82 7.94
C PRO A 283 -7.77 17.24 8.08
N ALA A 284 -8.66 16.42 7.51
CA ALA A 284 -10.08 16.56 7.74
C ALA A 284 -10.38 16.40 9.25
N PRO A 285 -11.33 17.16 9.83
CA PRO A 285 -11.67 17.07 11.26
C PRO A 285 -12.07 15.65 11.72
N GLU A 286 -12.59 14.83 10.82
CA GLU A 286 -13.00 13.45 11.05
C GLU A 286 -11.83 12.45 11.00
N ALA A 287 -10.66 12.87 10.51
CA ALA A 287 -9.53 12.00 10.17
C ALA A 287 -8.19 12.45 10.82
N VAL A 288 -8.26 13.09 11.99
CA VAL A 288 -7.09 13.71 12.62
C VAL A 288 -6.13 12.65 13.16
N LEU A 289 -6.64 11.51 13.65
CA LEU A 289 -5.82 10.41 14.15
C LEU A 289 -5.00 9.78 13.03
N VAL A 290 -5.62 9.48 11.89
CA VAL A 290 -4.90 8.96 10.72
C VAL A 290 -3.86 9.97 10.24
N GLY A 291 -4.20 11.26 10.18
CA GLY A 291 -3.25 12.32 9.84
C GLY A 291 -2.05 12.38 10.79
N TRP A 292 -2.28 12.18 12.09
CA TRP A 292 -1.21 12.11 13.10
C TRP A 292 -0.30 10.90 12.88
N TRP A 293 -0.86 9.72 12.62
CA TRP A 293 -0.05 8.52 12.36
C TRP A 293 0.72 8.62 11.04
N LEU A 294 0.15 9.24 10.00
CA LEU A 294 0.83 9.52 8.74
C LEU A 294 2.07 10.40 8.95
N VAL A 295 1.94 11.55 9.63
CA VAL A 295 3.09 12.47 9.77
C VAL A 295 4.23 11.89 10.62
N ASN A 296 3.93 10.94 11.50
CA ASN A 296 4.94 10.19 12.25
C ASN A 296 5.62 9.07 11.43
N CYS A 297 5.24 8.92 10.16
CA CYS A 297 5.95 8.07 9.19
C CYS A 297 6.89 8.86 8.26
N LEU A 298 6.86 10.20 8.30
CA LEU A 298 7.68 11.09 7.45
C LEU A 298 9.05 11.37 8.10
#